data_AF-A0A938WVM1-F1
#
_entry.id   AF-A0A938WVM1-F1
#
_cell.length_a   1.000
_cell.length_b   1.000
_cell.length_c   1.000
_cell.angle_alpha   90.00
_cell.angle_beta   90.00
_cell.angle_gamma   90.00
#
_symmetry.space_group_name_H-M   'P 1'
#
loop_
_entity.id
_entity.type
_entity.pdbx_description
1 polymer ?
#
loop_
_entity_poly.entity_id
_entity_poly.type
_entity_poly.pdbx_seq_one_letter_code
_entity_poly.pdbx_strand_id
1 'polypeptide(L)'
;HLKIKKFWGTTENAVRIQISVAIITYCLVAIVQHDMKLKRSTYEVLQILSISLTDKTYLRDLFDKTNFNDVKDLNNPIIPGLFD
;
A
#
# COMPACT_ATOMS: atom_id res chain seq x y z
N HIS A 1 10.69 0.83 -1.32
CA HIS A 1 11.02 2.17 -1.85
C HIS A 1 9.74 2.91 -2.19
N LEU A 2 9.53 4.09 -1.61
CA LEU A 2 8.40 4.97 -1.94
C LEU A 2 8.69 5.70 -3.26
N LYS A 3 7.80 5.60 -4.24
CA LYS A 3 7.92 6.31 -5.53
C LYS A 3 6.61 6.99 -5.86
N ILE A 4 6.64 8.32 -5.96
CA ILE A 4 5.48 9.10 -6.41
C ILE A 4 5.43 9.02 -7.94
N LYS A 5 4.32 8.53 -8.50
CA LYS A 5 4.14 8.41 -9.96
C LYS A 5 3.56 9.67 -10.60
N LYS A 6 2.59 10.31 -9.94
CA LYS A 6 1.89 11.51 -10.40
C LYS A 6 1.32 12.26 -9.20
N PHE A 7 1.29 13.59 -9.28
CA PHE A 7 0.53 14.42 -8.36
C PHE A 7 -0.87 14.66 -8.92
N TRP A 8 -1.89 14.50 -8.09
CA TRP A 8 -3.29 14.68 -8.48
C TRP A 8 -3.75 16.13 -8.32
N GLY A 9 -3.03 16.90 -7.51
CA GLY A 9 -3.26 18.32 -7.28
C GLY A 9 -1.97 19.04 -7.59
N THR A 10 -2.05 20.13 -8.34
CA THR A 10 -0.89 20.85 -8.85
C THR A 10 -0.60 22.14 -8.09
N THR A 11 -1.51 22.57 -7.21
CA THR A 11 -1.24 23.71 -6.31
C THR A 11 -0.18 23.33 -5.30
N GLU A 12 0.62 24.30 -4.89
CA GLU A 12 1.70 24.10 -3.93
C GLU A 12 1.23 23.42 -2.63
N ASN A 13 0.09 23.89 -2.10
CA ASN A 13 -0.52 23.29 -0.91
C ASN A 13 -0.94 21.84 -1.13
N ALA A 14 -1.54 21.52 -2.29
CA ALA A 14 -1.96 20.16 -2.60
C ALA A 14 -0.75 19.21 -2.71
N VAL A 15 0.35 19.66 -3.34
CA VAL A 15 1.59 18.89 -3.45
C VAL A 15 2.22 18.64 -2.07
N ARG A 16 2.28 19.66 -1.21
CA ARG A 16 2.80 19.52 0.17
C ARG A 16 2.00 18.47 0.95
N ILE A 17 0.67 18.54 0.89
CA ILE A 17 -0.21 17.56 1.55
C ILE A 17 0.03 16.15 0.99
N GLN A 18 0.11 15.98 -0.33
CA GLN A 18 0.35 14.67 -0.96
C GLN A 18 1.68 14.05 -0.52
N ILE A 19 2.75 14.85 -0.43
CA ILE A 19 4.06 14.39 0.05
C ILE A 19 3.97 13.98 1.53
N SER A 20 3.37 14.83 2.39
CA SER A 20 3.22 14.52 3.82
C SER A 20 2.44 13.22 4.04
N VAL A 21 1.32 13.02 3.35
CA VAL A 21 0.52 11.79 3.45
C VAL A 21 1.30 10.56 2.98
N ALA A 22 2.09 10.68 1.91
CA ALA A 22 2.92 9.59 1.41
C ALA A 22 3.99 9.17 2.44
N ILE A 23 4.63 10.13 3.11
CA ILE A 23 5.61 9.88 4.17
C ILE A 23 4.94 9.23 5.39
N ILE A 24 3.83 9.81 5.87
CA ILE A 24 3.08 9.29 7.03
C ILE A 24 2.65 7.84 6.79
N THR A 25 2.11 7.56 5.61
CA THR A 25 1.68 6.20 5.24
C THR A 25 2.85 5.22 5.23
N TYR A 26 3.99 5.62 4.66
CA TYR A 26 5.19 4.77 4.62
C TYR A 26 5.72 4.47 6.03
N CYS A 27 5.79 5.48 6.90
CA CYS A 27 6.19 5.31 8.29
C CYS A 27 5.23 4.38 9.05
N LEU A 28 3.91 4.55 8.86
CA LEU A 28 2.92 3.69 9.49
C LEU A 28 3.08 2.23 9.09
N VAL A 29 3.29 1.95 7.79
CA VAL A 29 3.54 0.59 7.31
C VAL A 29 4.83 0.01 7.88
N ALA A 30 5.89 0.81 8.00
CA ALA A 30 7.15 0.37 8.60
C ALA A 30 6.97 0.02 10.09
N ILE A 31 6.17 0.79 10.84
CA ILE A 31 5.83 0.50 12.24
C ILE A 31 5.05 -0.82 12.33
N VAL A 32 4.00 -0.99 11.51
CA VAL A 32 3.20 -2.22 11.48
C VAL A 32 4.08 -3.45 11.15
N GLN A 33 4.96 -3.32 10.16
CA GLN A 33 5.90 -4.37 9.77
C GLN A 33 6.81 -4.77 10.94
N HIS A 34 7.34 -3.78 11.66
CA HIS A 34 8.22 -3.98 12.80
C HIS A 34 7.48 -4.63 13.99
N ASP A 35 6.35 -4.07 14.40
CA ASP A 35 5.58 -4.54 15.56
C ASP A 35 5.04 -5.95 15.37
N MET A 36 4.63 -6.28 14.15
CA MET A 36 4.12 -7.61 13.81
C MET A 36 5.24 -8.59 13.43
N LYS A 37 6.51 -8.16 13.43
CA LYS A 37 7.70 -8.95 13.09
C LYS A 37 7.56 -9.68 11.74
N LEU A 38 6.99 -9.00 10.74
CA LEU A 38 6.73 -9.59 9.44
C LEU A 38 8.05 -9.84 8.70
N LYS A 39 8.29 -11.09 8.28
CA LYS A 39 9.44 -11.47 7.42
C LYS A 39 9.17 -11.17 5.94
N ARG A 40 8.57 -10.00 5.65
CA ARG A 40 8.25 -9.52 4.30
C ARG A 40 8.87 -8.14 4.11
N SER A 41 9.08 -7.74 2.87
CA SER A 41 9.52 -6.38 2.55
C SER A 41 8.43 -5.35 2.83
N THR A 42 8.81 -4.11 3.11
CA THR A 42 7.85 -3.00 3.35
C THR A 42 6.92 -2.79 2.15
N TYR A 43 7.41 -3.06 0.94
CA TYR A 43 6.61 -2.98 -0.29
C TYR A 43 5.49 -4.02 -0.30
N GLU A 44 5.82 -5.27 0.05
CA GLU A 44 4.85 -6.36 0.11
C GLU A 44 3.75 -6.10 1.15
N VAL A 45 4.14 -5.59 2.32
CA VAL A 45 3.20 -5.19 3.37
C VAL A 45 2.27 -4.08 2.87
N LEU A 46 2.82 -3.04 2.23
CA LEU A 46 2.04 -1.95 1.66
C LEU A 46 1.06 -2.45 0.58
N GLN A 47 1.48 -3.42 -0.25
CA GLN A 47 0.64 -3.97 -1.31
C GLN A 47 -0.53 -4.77 -0.76
N ILE A 48 -0.30 -5.65 0.24
CA ILE A 48 -1.37 -6.39 0.92
C ILE A 48 -2.38 -5.43 1.55
N LEU A 49 -1.91 -4.39 2.23
CA LEU A 49 -2.78 -3.36 2.81
C LEU A 49 -3.58 -2.63 1.73
N SER A 50 -2.97 -2.31 0.59
CA SER A 50 -3.62 -1.60 -0.51
C SER A 50 -4.76 -2.40 -1.15
N ILE A 51 -4.62 -3.73 -1.29
CA ILE A 51 -5.69 -4.58 -1.86
C ILE A 51 -6.79 -4.87 -0.82
N SER A 52 -6.46 -4.76 0.47
CA SER A 52 -7.34 -5.14 1.58
C SER A 52 -7.93 -3.93 2.31
N LEU A 53 -7.92 -2.75 1.70
CA LEU A 53 -8.38 -1.49 2.32
C LEU A 53 -9.81 -1.55 2.87
N THR A 54 -10.68 -2.37 2.25
CA THR A 54 -12.07 -2.57 2.67
C THR A 54 -12.29 -3.88 3.43
N ASP A 55 -11.24 -4.67 3.63
CA ASP A 55 -11.30 -5.94 4.35
C ASP A 55 -11.39 -5.67 5.87
N LYS A 56 -12.23 -6.43 6.56
CA LYS A 56 -12.41 -6.34 8.02
C LYS A 56 -11.60 -7.39 8.78
N THR A 57 -10.87 -8.25 8.08
CA THR A 57 -10.00 -9.27 8.66
C THR A 57 -8.92 -8.60 9.51
N TYR A 58 -8.60 -9.18 10.66
CA TYR A 58 -7.49 -8.70 11.49
C TYR A 58 -6.18 -8.71 10.69
N LEU A 59 -5.37 -7.66 10.85
CA LEU A 59 -4.11 -7.50 10.10
C LEU A 59 -3.22 -8.74 10.18
N ARG A 60 -3.17 -9.41 11.34
CA ARG A 60 -2.29 -10.57 11.54
C ARG A 60 -2.74 -11.75 10.68
N ASP A 61 -4.04 -12.04 10.74
CA ASP A 61 -4.66 -13.07 9.91
C ASP A 61 -4.57 -12.72 8.42
N LEU A 62 -4.70 -11.43 8.07
CA LEU A 62 -4.57 -10.95 6.70
C LEU A 62 -3.16 -11.25 6.16
N PHE A 63 -2.12 -10.92 6.94
CA PHE A 63 -0.75 -11.21 6.59
C PHE A 63 -0.43 -12.71 6.62
N ASP A 64 -1.04 -13.51 7.48
CA ASP A 64 -0.78 -14.96 7.51
C ASP A 64 -1.46 -15.70 6.34
N LYS A 65 -2.63 -15.23 5.88
CA LYS A 65 -3.37 -15.81 4.75
C LYS A 65 -2.80 -15.46 3.38
N THR A 66 -2.14 -14.31 3.22
CA THR A 66 -1.63 -13.85 1.92
C THR A 66 -0.33 -14.57 1.54
N ASN A 67 -0.43 -15.59 0.68
CA ASN A 67 0.70 -16.18 -0.02
C ASN A 67 1.03 -15.33 -1.27
N PHE A 68 2.20 -14.70 -1.28
CA PHE A 68 2.58 -13.69 -2.28
C PHE A 68 2.72 -14.20 -3.73
N ASN A 69 2.57 -15.51 -3.95
CA ASN A 69 2.58 -16.11 -5.28
C ASN A 69 1.36 -15.68 -6.11
N ASP A 70 0.21 -15.38 -5.49
CA ASP A 70 -1.01 -14.96 -6.20
C ASP A 70 -1.03 -13.46 -6.58
N VAL A 71 -0.16 -12.63 -5.99
CA VAL A 71 -0.18 -11.17 -6.22
C VAL A 71 0.52 -10.78 -7.52
N LYS A 72 1.39 -11.65 -8.07
CA LYS A 72 1.95 -11.45 -9.42
C LYS A 72 0.86 -11.47 -10.50
N ASP A 73 -0.18 -12.29 -10.32
CA ASP A 73 -1.31 -12.38 -11.24
C ASP A 73 -2.36 -11.26 -11.03
N LEU A 74 -2.40 -10.64 -9.84
CA LEU A 74 -3.28 -9.50 -9.56
C LEU A 74 -2.77 -8.16 -10.13
N ASN A 75 -1.53 -8.12 -10.62
CA ASN A 75 -1.03 -6.97 -11.39
C ASN A 75 -1.62 -6.91 -12.80
N ASN A 76 -2.41 -7.91 -13.23
CA ASN A 76 -3.36 -7.68 -14.32
C ASN A 76 -4.43 -6.70 -13.81
N PRO A 77 -4.71 -5.62 -14.55
CA PRO A 77 -5.71 -4.65 -14.12
C PRO A 77 -7.07 -5.35 -14.01
N ILE A 78 -7.55 -5.56 -12.78
CA ILE A 78 -8.90 -6.10 -12.51
C ILE A 78 -9.98 -5.16 -13.05
N ILE A 79 -9.62 -3.91 -13.33
CA ILE A 79 -10.52 -2.95 -13.95
C ILE A 79 -9.76 -2.23 -15.08
N PRO A 80 -9.95 -2.63 -16.34
CA PRO A 80 -9.51 -1.80 -17.45
C PRO A 80 -10.37 -0.53 -17.46
N GLY A 81 -9.75 0.63 -17.26
CA GLY A 81 -10.37 1.94 -17.50
C GLY A 81 -11.05 2.66 -16.33
N LEU A 82 -10.80 2.32 -15.05
CA LEU A 82 -11.37 3.09 -13.92
C LEU A 82 -10.60 4.39 -13.60
N PHE A 83 -9.37 4.50 -14.09
CA PHE A 83 -8.51 5.67 -13.85
C PHE A 83 -7.93 6.26 -15.15
N ASP A 84 -8.55 5.95 -16.29
CA ASP A 84 -8.38 6.75 -17.52
C ASP A 84 -9.37 7.92 -17.53
#